data_AF-A0A938SVC3-F1
#
_entry.id   AF-A0A938SVC3-F1
#
_cell.length_a   1.000
_cell.length_b   1.000
_cell.length_c   1.000
_cell.angle_alpha   90.00
_cell.angle_beta   90.00
_cell.angle_gamma   90.00
#
_symmetry.space_group_name_H-M   'P 1'
#
loop_
_entity.id
_entity.type
_entity.pdbx_description
1 polymer ?
#
loop_
_entity_poly.entity_id
_entity_poly.type
_entity_poly.pdbx_seq_one_letter_code
_entity_poly.pdbx_strand_id
1 'polypeptide(L)'
;MAAMHGDSQRTTRRRTLSSILLLLGALGLLFGSGPLMGVIVAAKMGWTADPNPNPVGFGILAFFTFWPSVLLLVIGLAFRVAGR
;
A
#
# COMPACT_ATOMS: atom_id res chain seq x y z
N MET A 1 8.25 -24.90 31.26
CA MET A 1 9.18 -24.12 30.38
C MET A 1 8.80 -24.16 28.89
N ALA A 2 8.16 -25.21 28.35
CA ALA A 2 7.73 -25.25 26.94
C ALA A 2 6.63 -24.23 26.56
N ALA A 3 5.70 -23.92 27.47
CA ALA A 3 4.61 -22.96 27.22
C ALA A 3 5.12 -21.51 27.07
N MET A 4 6.13 -21.10 27.85
CA MET A 4 6.68 -19.74 27.84
C MET A 4 7.41 -19.39 26.52
N HIS A 5 7.91 -20.40 25.80
CA HIS A 5 8.58 -20.23 24.51
C HIS A 5 7.58 -20.04 23.35
N GLY A 6 6.36 -20.59 23.47
CA GLY A 6 5.33 -20.53 22.43
C GLY A 6 4.70 -19.14 22.27
N ASP A 7 4.54 -18.41 23.38
CA ASP A 7 3.89 -17.09 23.36
C ASP A 7 4.80 -15.99 22.80
N SER A 8 6.10 -16.07 23.07
CA SER A 8 7.10 -15.14 22.50
C SER A 8 7.22 -15.29 20.98
N GLN A 9 7.12 -16.51 20.47
CA GLN A 9 7.14 -16.79 19.03
C GLN A 9 5.87 -16.27 18.32
N ARG A 10 4.69 -16.40 18.95
CA ARG A 10 3.41 -15.92 18.39
C ARG A 10 3.34 -14.40 18.29
N THR A 11 3.80 -13.69 19.31
CA THR A 11 3.80 -12.22 19.35
C THR A 11 4.75 -11.64 18.30
N THR A 12 5.96 -12.18 18.18
CA THR A 12 6.95 -11.75 17.19
C THR A 12 6.45 -11.97 15.75
N ARG A 13 5.89 -13.16 15.45
CA ARG A 13 5.38 -13.49 14.11
C ARG A 13 4.23 -12.58 13.67
N ARG A 14 3.29 -12.26 14.57
CA ARG A 14 2.19 -11.31 14.28
C ARG A 14 2.71 -9.91 13.95
N ARG A 15 3.73 -9.44 14.66
CA ARG A 15 4.33 -8.11 14.43
C ARG A 15 4.99 -8.03 13.05
N THR A 16 5.72 -9.07 12.64
CA THR A 16 6.34 -9.15 11.32
C THR A 16 5.30 -9.20 10.21
N LEU A 17 4.28 -10.05 10.34
CA LEU A 17 3.20 -10.14 9.34
C LEU A 17 2.45 -8.80 9.18
N SER A 18 2.12 -8.12 10.27
CA SER A 18 1.48 -6.80 10.20
C SER A 18 2.36 -5.77 9.47
N SER A 19 3.68 -5.78 9.71
CA SER A 19 4.62 -4.87 9.05
C SER A 19 4.77 -5.17 7.56
N ILE A 20 4.77 -6.45 7.18
CA ILE A 20 4.80 -6.86 5.76
C ILE A 20 3.51 -6.45 5.05
N LEU A 21 2.34 -6.68 5.65
CA LEU A 21 1.05 -6.28 5.07
C LEU A 21 0.99 -4.75 4.87
N LEU A 22 1.42 -3.99 5.88
CA LEU A 22 1.50 -2.54 5.77
C LEU A 22 2.48 -2.08 4.68
N LEU A 23 3.66 -2.72 4.60
CA LEU A 23 4.66 -2.38 3.59
C LEU A 23 4.18 -2.70 2.17
N LEU A 24 3.63 -3.89 1.94
CA LEU A 24 3.11 -4.31 0.63
C LEU A 24 1.94 -3.43 0.21
N GLY A 25 1.03 -3.11 1.13
CA GLY A 25 -0.05 -2.17 0.87
C GLY A 25 0.45 -0.76 0.53
N ALA A 26 1.45 -0.25 1.25
CA ALA A 26 2.02 1.06 0.97
C ALA A 26 2.74 1.10 -0.40
N LEU A 27 3.54 0.07 -0.71
CA LEU A 27 4.24 -0.04 -1.98
C LEU A 27 3.26 -0.18 -3.15
N GLY A 28 2.24 -1.04 -3.00
CA GLY A 28 1.21 -1.20 -4.04
C GLY A 28 0.44 0.09 -4.32
N LEU A 29 0.15 0.88 -3.27
CA LEU A 29 -0.52 2.17 -3.43
C LEU A 29 0.40 3.18 -4.12
N LEU A 30 1.67 3.22 -3.72
CA LEU A 30 2.67 4.13 -4.30
C LEU A 30 2.97 3.82 -5.76
N PHE A 31 3.24 2.57 -6.11
CA PHE A 31 3.55 2.19 -7.50
C PHE A 31 2.32 2.09 -8.39
N GLY A 32 1.16 1.78 -7.80
CA GLY A 32 -0.10 1.66 -8.52
C GLY A 32 -0.73 3.01 -8.86
N SER A 33 -0.82 3.91 -7.88
CA SER A 33 -1.46 5.22 -8.04
C SER A 33 -0.48 6.38 -8.22
N GLY A 34 0.78 6.21 -7.81
CA GLY A 34 1.82 7.24 -7.90
C GLY A 34 2.12 7.69 -9.32
N PRO A 35 2.28 6.80 -10.32
CA PRO A 35 2.49 7.22 -11.71
C PRO A 35 1.32 8.05 -12.25
N LEU A 36 0.08 7.64 -11.96
CA LEU A 36 -1.11 8.40 -12.36
C LEU A 36 -1.12 9.79 -11.72
N MET A 37 -0.89 9.88 -10.41
CA MET A 37 -0.82 11.17 -9.72
C MET A 37 0.31 12.04 -10.23
N GLY A 38 1.47 11.45 -10.52
CA GLY A 38 2.62 12.14 -11.11
C GLY A 38 2.28 12.78 -12.46
N VAL A 39 1.60 12.04 -13.35
CA VAL A 39 1.17 12.58 -14.65
C VAL A 39 0.15 13.71 -14.48
N ILE A 40 -0.84 13.56 -13.59
CA ILE A 40 -1.84 14.60 -13.33
C ILE A 40 -1.19 15.86 -12.77
N VAL A 41 -0.27 15.73 -11.82
CA VAL A 41 0.44 16.87 -11.22
C VAL A 41 1.35 17.54 -12.24
N ALA A 42 2.12 16.77 -13.02
CA ALA A 42 2.99 17.31 -14.08
C ALA A 42 2.18 18.06 -15.14
N ALA A 43 1.01 17.55 -15.51
CA ALA A 43 0.09 18.22 -16.42
C ALA A 43 -0.41 19.56 -15.86
N LYS A 44 -0.83 19.57 -14.58
CA LYS A 44 -1.27 20.80 -13.90
C LYS A 44 -0.16 21.85 -13.72
N MET A 45 1.09 21.42 -13.64
CA MET A 45 2.26 22.32 -13.60
C MET A 45 2.72 22.79 -14.99
N GLY A 46 2.08 22.33 -16.06
CA GLY A 46 2.46 22.68 -17.44
C GLY A 46 3.80 22.07 -17.87
N TRP A 47 4.24 20.99 -17.23
CA TRP A 47 5.49 20.29 -17.56
C TRP A 47 5.34 19.35 -18.77
N THR A 48 4.09 19.07 -19.18
CA THR A 48 3.78 18.25 -20.35
C THR A 48 3.48 19.14 -21.55
N ALA A 49 3.94 18.72 -22.74
CA ALA A 49 3.64 19.41 -24.00
C ALA A 49 2.14 19.40 -24.33
N ASP A 50 1.43 18.36 -23.89
CA ASP A 50 -0.03 18.29 -23.93
C ASP A 50 -0.61 18.88 -22.63
N PRO A 51 -1.44 19.93 -22.70
CA PRO A 51 -2.10 20.51 -21.54
C PRO A 51 -3.17 19.61 -20.91
N ASN A 52 -3.65 18.55 -21.61
CA ASN A 52 -4.62 17.61 -21.07
C ASN A 52 -4.27 16.14 -21.44
N PRO A 53 -3.18 15.60 -20.86
CA PRO A 53 -2.81 14.21 -21.10
C PRO A 53 -3.87 13.29 -20.50
N ASN A 54 -4.28 12.27 -21.26
CA ASN A 54 -5.25 11.26 -20.82
C ASN A 54 -4.56 9.90 -20.56
N PRO A 55 -3.97 9.68 -19.38
CA PRO A 55 -3.24 8.45 -19.06
C PRO A 55 -4.18 7.30 -18.68
N VAL A 56 -5.02 6.84 -19.61
CA VAL A 56 -6.00 5.75 -19.39
C VAL A 56 -5.32 4.50 -18.83
N GLY A 57 -4.14 4.15 -19.33
CA GLY A 57 -3.37 2.99 -18.85
C GLY A 57 -2.96 3.08 -17.38
N PHE A 58 -2.49 4.25 -16.93
CA PHE A 58 -2.20 4.47 -15.50
C PHE A 58 -3.49 4.54 -14.67
N GLY A 59 -4.61 4.97 -15.26
CA GLY A 59 -5.94 4.92 -14.65
C GLY A 59 -6.38 3.50 -14.32
N ILE A 60 -6.27 2.61 -15.31
CA ILE A 60 -6.60 1.19 -15.16
C ILE A 60 -5.65 0.53 -14.14
N LEU A 61 -4.35 0.80 -14.23
CA LEU A 61 -3.36 0.29 -13.28
C LEU A 61 -3.70 0.73 -11.84
N ALA A 62 -3.97 2.02 -11.64
CA ALA A 62 -4.35 2.57 -10.35
C ALA A 62 -5.63 1.93 -9.83
N PHE A 63 -6.66 1.73 -10.67
CA PHE A 63 -7.89 1.09 -10.24
C PHE A 63 -7.67 -0.33 -9.70
N PHE A 64 -6.91 -1.17 -10.42
CA PHE A 64 -6.67 -2.55 -9.99
C PHE A 64 -5.71 -2.69 -8.82
N THR A 65 -4.77 -1.76 -8.66
CA THR A 65 -3.76 -1.80 -7.59
C THR A 65 -4.21 -1.09 -6.32
N PHE A 66 -5.08 -0.09 -6.42
CA PHE A 66 -5.53 0.73 -5.30
C PHE A 66 -6.33 -0.10 -4.28
N TRP A 67 -7.37 -0.83 -4.73
CA TRP A 67 -8.23 -1.58 -3.82
C TRP A 67 -7.50 -2.69 -3.04
N PRO A 68 -6.68 -3.55 -3.67
CA PRO A 68 -5.88 -4.54 -2.94
C PRO A 68 -4.89 -3.89 -1.97
N SER A 69 -4.28 -2.78 -2.36
CA SER A 69 -3.31 -2.06 -1.52
C SER A 69 -3.96 -1.46 -0.28
N VAL A 70 -5.12 -0.83 -0.44
CA VAL A 70 -5.92 -0.31 0.69
C VAL A 70 -6.35 -1.45 1.60
N LEU A 71 -6.78 -2.58 1.05
CA LEU A 71 -7.15 -3.76 1.85
C LEU A 71 -5.98 -4.28 2.68
N LEU A 72 -4.79 -4.41 2.08
CA LEU A 72 -3.57 -4.84 2.78
C LEU A 72 -3.19 -3.87 3.91
N LEU A 73 -3.31 -2.56 3.67
CA LEU A 73 -3.08 -1.53 4.69
C LEU A 73 -4.07 -1.65 5.85
N VAL A 74 -5.37 -1.79 5.55
CA VAL A 74 -6.42 -1.91 6.57
C VAL A 74 -6.22 -3.16 7.42
N ILE A 75 -5.95 -4.32 6.80
CA ILE A 75 -5.72 -5.58 7.52
C ILE A 75 -4.45 -5.50 8.36
N GLY A 76 -3.36 -5.00 7.79
CA GLY A 76 -2.09 -4.81 8.50
C GLY A 76 -2.22 -3.87 9.71
N LEU A 77 -2.97 -2.77 9.55
CA LEU A 77 -3.24 -1.82 10.62
C LEU A 77 -4.14 -2.42 11.71
N ALA A 78 -5.21 -3.13 11.31
CA ALA A 78 -6.11 -3.80 12.25
C ALA A 78 -5.36 -4.81 13.12
N PHE A 79 -4.48 -5.64 12.54
CA PHE A 79 -3.64 -6.57 13.32
C PHE A 79 -2.66 -5.85 14.24
N ARG A 80 -2.15 -4.69 13.81
CA ARG A 80 -1.20 -3.92 14.62
C ARG A 80 -1.88 -3.20 15.78
N VAL A 81 -3.13 -2.74 15.61
CA VAL A 81 -3.92 -2.10 16.67
C VAL A 81 -4.50 -3.13 17.62
N ALA A 82 -5.06 -4.24 17.13
CA ALA A 82 -5.62 -5.31 17.95
C ALA A 82 -4.57 -6.13 18.74
N GLY A 83 -3.29 -5.97 18.40
CA GLY A 83 -2.16 -6.54 19.14
C GLY A 83 -1.53 -5.60 20.17
N ARG A 84 -2.12 -4.41 20.39
CA ARG A 84 -1.82 -3.52 21.52
C ARG A 84 -2.72 -3.83 22.69
#